data_AF-A0A7W5J261-F1
#
_entry.id   AF-A0A7W5J261-F1
#
_cell.length_a   1.000
_cell.length_b   1.000
_cell.length_c   1.000
_cell.angle_alpha   90.00
_cell.angle_beta   90.00
_cell.angle_gamma   90.00
#
_symmetry.space_group_name_H-M   'P 1'
#
loop_
_entity.id
_entity.type
_entity.pdbx_description
1 polymer ?
#
loop_
_entity_poly.entity_id
_entity_poly.type
_entity_poly.pdbx_seq_one_letter_code
_entity_poly.pdbx_strand_id
1 'polypeptide(L)' 'MAGQSRKFPRQRQLKIGYAYYPHTGKGRPTPPFPSLRLQGRWLEQAGFSIGQTIQVHIRAGRLVLEPVKSD' A
#
# COMPACT_ATOMS: atom_id res chain seq x y z
N MET A 1 13.66 -13.56 -28.61
CA MET A 1 13.31 -13.72 -27.18
C MET A 1 12.19 -12.74 -26.84
N ALA A 2 10.95 -13.19 -26.83
CA ALA A 2 9.80 -12.32 -26.62
C ALA A 2 9.67 -11.97 -25.13
N GLY A 3 9.97 -10.71 -24.78
CA GLY A 3 9.72 -10.15 -23.46
C GLY A 3 8.21 -10.14 -23.21
N GLN A 4 7.74 -11.11 -22.43
CA GLN A 4 6.35 -11.17 -21.99
C GLN A 4 6.06 -9.92 -21.15
N SER A 5 5.38 -8.93 -21.76
CA SER A 5 4.73 -7.85 -21.02
C SER A 5 3.70 -8.48 -20.10
N ARG A 6 4.08 -8.74 -18.85
CA ARG A 6 3.19 -9.29 -17.83
C ARG A 6 2.07 -8.27 -17.63
N LYS A 7 0.89 -8.59 -18.17
CA LYS A 7 -0.35 -7.83 -17.97
C LYS A 7 -0.76 -7.97 -16.51
N PHE A 8 -0.30 -7.07 -15.65
CA PHE A 8 -0.86 -6.95 -14.32
C PHE A 8 -2.26 -6.32 -14.43
N PRO A 9 -3.23 -6.72 -13.60
CA PRO A 9 -4.56 -6.14 -13.65
C PRO A 9 -4.44 -4.63 -13.48
N ARG A 10 -4.88 -3.87 -14.50
CA ARG A 10 -4.65 -2.42 -14.60
C ARG A 10 -5.24 -1.63 -13.43
N GLN A 11 -6.23 -2.20 -12.75
CA GLN A 11 -6.93 -1.55 -11.66
C GLN A 11 -7.46 -2.60 -10.68
N ARG A 12 -7.32 -2.35 -9.38
CA ARG A 12 -7.96 -3.11 -8.31
C ARG A 12 -8.79 -2.15 -7.47
N GLN A 13 -10.03 -2.55 -7.17
CA GLN A 13 -10.86 -1.83 -6.20
C GLN A 13 -10.57 -2.41 -4.81
N LEU A 14 -10.19 -1.55 -3.88
CA LEU A 14 -9.93 -1.91 -2.49
C LEU A 14 -10.81 -1.03 -1.61
N LYS A 15 -11.28 -1.59 -0.50
CA LYS A 15 -12.07 -0.85 0.48
C LYS A 15 -11.15 -0.30 1.57
N ILE A 16 -11.35 0.96 1.95
CA ILE A 16 -10.75 1.51 3.16
C ILE A 16 -11.35 0.78 4.36
N GLY A 17 -10.49 0.13 5.14
CA GLY A 17 -10.85 -0.54 6.38
C GLY A 17 -10.65 0.35 7.59
N TYR A 18 -10.96 -0.20 8.76
CA TYR A 18 -10.68 0.43 10.05
C TYR A 18 -9.44 -0.20 10.68
N ALA A 19 -8.58 0.62 11.27
CA ALA A 19 -7.50 0.19 12.13
C ALA A 19 -7.56 0.90 13.47
N TYR A 20 -6.95 0.29 14.49
CA TYR A 20 -6.95 0.77 15.87
C TYR A 20 -5.50 0.86 16.36
N TYR A 21 -5.21 1.88 17.15
CA TYR A 21 -3.92 1.94 17.83
C TYR A 21 -3.87 0.80 18.86
N PRO A 22 -2.70 0.14 19.05
CA PRO A 22 -2.56 -0.86 20.10
C PRO A 22 -2.93 -0.23 21.44
N HIS A 23 -3.88 -0.83 22.16
CA HIS A 23 -4.29 -0.31 23.46
C HIS A 23 -3.18 -0.53 24.48
N THR A 24 -2.58 0.56 24.96
CA THR A 24 -1.49 0.52 25.96
C THR A 24 -1.98 0.39 27.41
N GLY A 25 -3.27 0.11 27.63
CA GLY A 25 -3.85 -0.12 28.95
C GLY A 25 -4.24 1.16 29.70
N LYS A 26 -5.42 1.11 30.35
CA LYS A 26 -6.05 2.14 31.20
C LYS A 26 -6.26 3.50 30.53
N GLY A 27 -7.11 3.52 29.50
CA GLY A 27 -7.60 4.75 28.87
C GLY A 27 -8.88 4.50 28.06
N ARG A 28 -9.53 5.58 27.63
CA ARG A 28 -10.67 5.48 26.70
C ARG A 28 -10.23 4.77 25.41
N PRO A 29 -11.12 3.98 24.75
CA PRO A 29 -10.82 3.38 23.46
C PRO A 29 -10.38 4.48 22.48
N THR A 30 -9.25 4.27 21.81
CA THR A 30 -8.83 5.14 20.72
C THR A 30 -9.82 5.00 19.56
N PRO A 31 -10.24 6.13 18.94
CA PRO A 31 -11.11 6.05 17.78
C PRO A 31 -10.42 5.30 16.63
N PRO A 32 -11.17 4.56 15.81
CA PRO A 32 -10.59 3.92 14.64
C PRO A 32 -10.10 4.97 13.65
N PHE A 33 -9.10 4.60 12.87
CA PHE A 33 -8.58 5.41 11.77
C PHE A 33 -8.64 4.65 10.44
N PRO A 34 -8.69 5.35 9.29
CA PRO A 34 -8.74 4.70 7.98
C PRO A 34 -7.45 3.94 7.70
N SER A 35 -7.58 2.71 7.20
CA SER A 35 -6.44 1.89 6.76
C SER A 35 -6.63 1.36 5.35
N LEU A 36 -5.55 1.33 4.59
CA LEU A 36 -5.47 0.72 3.27
C LEU A 36 -4.46 -0.43 3.34
N ARG A 37 -4.89 -1.63 2.96
CA ARG A 37 -4.05 -2.84 2.97
C ARG A 37 -3.75 -3.25 1.53
N LEU A 38 -2.51 -3.05 1.10
CA LEU A 38 -2.01 -3.52 -0.19
C LEU A 38 -1.26 -4.84 0.03
N GLN A 39 -1.78 -5.95 -0.48
CA GLN A 39 -1.16 -7.27 -0.27
C GLN A 39 -1.36 -8.19 -1.48
N GLY A 40 -0.38 -9.06 -1.72
CA GLY A 40 -0.41 -10.12 -2.72
C GLY A 40 0.66 -9.98 -3.80
N ARG A 41 0.89 -11.07 -4.55
CA ARG A 41 1.91 -11.17 -5.62
C ARG A 41 1.81 -10.09 -6.70
N TRP A 42 0.67 -9.42 -6.82
CA TRP A 42 0.48 -8.34 -7.79
C TRP A 42 1.33 -7.09 -7.47
N LEU A 43 1.79 -6.91 -6.23
CA LEU A 43 2.71 -5.84 -5.85
C LEU A 43 4.11 -6.07 -6.42
N GLU A 44 4.69 -7.26 -6.19
CA GLU A 44 6.00 -7.66 -6.73
C GLU A 44 6.00 -7.59 -8.25
N GLN A 45 4.92 -8.07 -8.84
CA GLN A 45 4.60 -7.95 -10.24
C GLN A 45 4.63 -6.49 -10.74
N ALA A 46 4.01 -5.57 -10.00
CA ALA A 46 4.04 -4.14 -10.30
C ALA A 46 5.40 -3.45 -9.99
N GLY A 47 6.42 -4.20 -9.59
CA GLY A 47 7.77 -3.70 -9.32
C GLY A 47 8.03 -3.31 -7.86
N PHE A 48 7.13 -3.65 -6.93
CA PHE A 48 7.30 -3.42 -5.50
C PHE A 48 7.86 -4.67 -4.81
N SER A 49 9.15 -4.64 -4.49
CA SER A 49 9.85 -5.77 -3.85
C SER A 49 9.74 -5.75 -2.33
N ILE A 50 9.85 -6.91 -1.69
CA ILE A 50 9.93 -7.01 -0.22
C ILE A 50 11.19 -6.28 0.27
N GLY A 51 11.04 -5.47 1.33
CA GLY A 51 12.13 -4.67 1.90
C GLY A 51 12.47 -3.40 1.10
N GLN A 52 11.80 -3.16 -0.03
CA GLN A 52 12.00 -1.94 -0.81
C GLN A 52 11.42 -0.72 -0.10
N THR A 53 12.18 0.37 -0.10
CA THR A 53 11.69 1.68 0.34
C THR A 53 10.84 2.30 -0.75
N ILE A 54 9.66 2.80 -0.39
CA ILE A 54 8.74 3.48 -1.31
C ILE A 54 8.50 4.91 -0.86
N GLN A 55 8.23 5.78 -1.83
CA GLN A 55 7.75 7.14 -1.61
C GLN A 55 6.23 7.18 -1.80
N VAL A 56 5.54 7.90 -0.89
CA VAL A 56 4.10 8.11 -0.97
C VAL A 56 3.83 9.60 -1.16
N HIS A 57 3.35 9.98 -2.33
CA HIS A 57 2.92 11.33 -2.63
C HIS A 57 1.45 11.50 -2.27
N ILE A 58 1.17 12.43 -1.35
CA ILE A 58 -0.18 12.69 -0.83
C ILE A 58 -0.75 13.96 -1.45
N ARG A 59 -1.95 13.88 -2.04
CA ARG A 59 -2.74 15.00 -2.56
C ARG A 59 -4.21 14.82 -2.17
N ALA A 60 -5.00 15.88 -2.31
CA ALA A 60 -6.45 15.80 -2.09
C ALA A 60 -7.06 14.70 -2.99
N GLY A 61 -7.68 13.69 -2.37
CA GLY A 61 -8.32 12.57 -3.07
C GLY A 61 -7.39 11.60 -3.81
N ARG A 62 -6.06 11.72 -3.66
CA ARG A 62 -5.11 10.90 -4.43
C ARG A 62 -3.85 10.56 -3.63
N LEU A 63 -3.51 9.28 -3.63
CA LEU A 63 -2.23 8.76 -3.17
C LEU A 63 -1.50 8.16 -4.36
N VAL A 64 -0.22 8.51 -4.54
CA VAL A 64 0.66 7.89 -5.55
C VAL A 64 1.81 7.23 -4.81
N LEU A 65 2.02 5.94 -5.06
CA LEU A 65 3.08 5.15 -4.45
C LEU A 65 4.11 4.84 -5.53
N GLU A 66 5.37 5.19 -5.27
CA GLU A 66 6.47 4.99 -6.22
C GLU A 66 7.66 4.35 -5.50
N PRO A 67 8.35 3.37 -6.10
CA PRO A 67 9.61 2.88 -5.54
C PRO A 67 10.65 3.98 -5.47
N VAL A 68 11.35 4.08 -4.33
CA VAL A 68 12.56 4.92 -4.27
C VAL A 68 13.63 4.20 -5.07
N LYS A 69 14.25 4.90 -6.04
CA LYS A 69 15.46 4.39 -6.67
C LYS A 69 16.56 4.39 -5.61
N SER A 70 16.99 3.21 -5.20
CA SER A 70 18.29 3.07 -4.55
C SER A 70 19.34 3.35 -5.61
N ASP A 71 20.19 4.36 -5.36
CA ASP A 71 21.43 4.59 -6.09
C ASP A 71 22.40 3.41 -5.88
#